data_AF-A0A7K2AX51-F1
#
_entry.id   AF-A0A7K2AX51-F1
#
_cell.length_a   1.000
_cell.length_b   1.000
_cell.length_c   1.000
_cell.angle_alpha   90.00
_cell.angle_beta   90.00
_cell.angle_gamma   90.00
#
_symmetry.space_group_name_H-M   'P 1'
#
loop_
_entity.id
_entity.type
_entity.pdbx_description
1 polymer ?
#
loop_
_entity_poly.entity_id
_entity_poly.type
_entity_poly.pdbx_seq_one_letter_code
_entity_poly.pdbx_strand_id
1 'polypeptide(L)'
;MTPPRAKIAITIDPALLARVRLAVEAGSARSVSAYIEHAVAGQLAAEDDFEAMLAESLAKTGGPPTDAELEAAARLLAGEALADEAA
;
A
#
# COMPACT_ATOMS: atom_id res chain seq x y z
N MET A 1 8.12 -27.57 -12.32
CA MET A 1 8.57 -26.76 -13.47
C MET A 1 8.42 -25.31 -13.05
N THR A 2 9.51 -24.57 -12.82
CA THR A 2 9.41 -23.16 -12.39
C THR A 2 8.86 -22.35 -13.56
N PRO A 3 7.79 -21.57 -13.38
CA PRO A 3 7.24 -20.77 -14.48
C PRO A 3 8.32 -19.81 -15.02
N PRO A 4 8.31 -19.52 -16.33
CA PRO A 4 9.28 -18.61 -16.92
C PRO A 4 9.13 -17.22 -16.31
N ARG A 5 10.26 -16.57 -16.00
CA ARG A 5 10.25 -15.19 -15.47
C ARG A 5 9.87 -14.18 -16.55
N ALA A 6 9.00 -13.24 -16.22
CA ALA A 6 8.70 -12.10 -17.08
C ALA A 6 9.86 -11.09 -17.09
N LYS A 7 10.11 -10.45 -18.23
CA LYS A 7 11.07 -9.34 -18.38
C LYS A 7 10.30 -8.04 -18.57
N ILE A 8 10.67 -7.04 -17.79
CA ILE A 8 10.06 -5.71 -17.85
C ILE A 8 11.20 -4.69 -18.00
N ALA A 9 11.03 -3.76 -18.94
CA ALA A 9 11.90 -2.58 -19.04
C ALA A 9 11.23 -1.44 -18.27
N ILE A 10 11.97 -0.83 -17.33
CA ILE A 10 11.47 0.29 -16.53
C ILE A 10 12.45 1.45 -16.61
N THR A 11 11.94 2.67 -16.48
CA THR A 11 12.77 3.85 -16.24
C THR A 11 12.97 3.99 -14.75
N ILE A 12 14.21 4.21 -14.31
CA ILE A 12 14.57 4.34 -12.90
C ILE A 12 15.58 5.48 -12.74
N ASP A 13 15.53 6.19 -11.61
CA ASP A 13 16.55 7.16 -11.25
C ASP A 13 17.95 6.52 -11.26
N PRO A 14 18.91 7.06 -12.02
CA PRO A 14 20.29 6.56 -12.05
C PRO A 14 20.95 6.48 -10.67
N ALA A 15 20.65 7.42 -9.76
CA ALA A 15 21.18 7.42 -8.41
C ALA A 15 20.62 6.26 -7.58
N LEU A 16 19.34 5.93 -7.77
CA LEU A 16 18.71 4.76 -7.15
C LEU A 16 19.32 3.46 -7.69
N LEU A 17 19.50 3.35 -9.01
CA LEU A 17 20.14 2.18 -9.61
C LEU A 17 21.58 1.98 -9.10
N ALA A 18 22.33 3.06 -8.90
CA ALA A 18 23.67 2.99 -8.32
C ALA A 18 23.64 2.43 -6.89
N ARG A 19 22.69 2.87 -6.06
CA ARG A 19 22.51 2.33 -4.69
C ARG A 19 22.14 0.85 -4.69
N VAL A 20 21.27 0.43 -5.60
CA VAL A 20 20.89 -0.99 -5.73
C VAL A 20 22.10 -1.83 -6.11
N ARG A 21 22.94 -1.36 -7.03
CA ARG A 21 24.18 -2.07 -7.41
C ARG A 21 25.15 -2.22 -6.24
N LEU A 22 25.37 -1.15 -5.47
CA LEU A 22 26.21 -1.21 -4.26
C LEU A 22 25.67 -2.22 -3.24
N ALA A 23 24.35 -2.28 -3.04
CA ALA A 23 23.74 -3.25 -2.13
C ALA A 23 23.93 -4.70 -2.61
N VAL A 24 23.84 -4.94 -3.92
CA VAL A 24 24.12 -6.25 -4.54
C VAL A 24 25.60 -6.63 -4.39
N GLU A 25 26.52 -5.70 -4.65
CA GLU A 25 27.96 -5.89 -4.46
C GLU A 25 28.32 -6.19 -3.00
N ALA A 26 27.60 -5.57 -2.05
CA ALA A 26 27.70 -5.85 -0.62
C ALA A 26 27.06 -7.19 -0.20
N GLY A 27 26.47 -7.95 -1.14
CA GLY A 27 25.91 -9.28 -0.89
C GLY A 27 24.44 -9.30 -0.43
N SER A 28 23.73 -8.17 -0.48
CA SER A 28 22.32 -8.10 -0.05
C SER A 28 21.38 -8.89 -0.97
N ALA A 29 21.79 -9.15 -2.22
CA ALA A 29 21.05 -9.98 -3.17
C ALA A 29 21.98 -10.56 -4.24
N ARG A 30 21.53 -11.63 -4.91
CA ARG A 30 22.32 -12.32 -5.97
C ARG A 30 22.42 -11.55 -7.29
N SER A 31 21.55 -10.57 -7.51
CA SER A 31 21.52 -9.72 -8.70
C SER A 31 20.62 -8.50 -8.47
N VAL A 32 20.72 -7.51 -9.36
CA VAL A 32 19.81 -6.36 -9.38
C VAL A 32 18.35 -6.80 -9.52
N SER A 33 18.06 -7.75 -10.41
CA SER A 33 16.70 -8.27 -10.57
C SER A 33 16.19 -8.93 -9.29
N ALA A 34 17.02 -9.71 -8.60
CA ALA A 34 16.64 -10.34 -7.33
C ALA A 34 16.41 -9.31 -6.22
N TYR A 35 17.21 -8.24 -6.18
CA TYR A 35 17.03 -7.14 -5.24
C TYR A 35 15.69 -6.43 -5.47
N ILE A 36 15.38 -6.09 -6.72
CA ILE A 36 14.13 -5.40 -7.08
C ILE A 36 12.92 -6.30 -6.85
N GLU A 37 13.00 -7.59 -7.20
CA GLU A 37 11.94 -8.57 -6.93
C GLU A 37 11.62 -8.67 -5.44
N HIS A 38 12.65 -8.75 -4.58
CA HIS A 38 12.47 -8.73 -3.13
C HIS A 38 11.87 -7.41 -2.62
N ALA A 39 12.33 -6.26 -3.12
CA ALA A 39 11.82 -4.97 -2.71
C ALA A 39 10.34 -4.77 -3.07
N VAL A 40 9.94 -5.18 -4.28
CA VAL A 40 8.54 -5.11 -4.74
C VAL A 40 7.65 -6.06 -3.93
N ALA A 41 8.10 -7.30 -3.70
CA ALA A 41 7.38 -8.25 -2.86
C ALA A 41 7.18 -7.72 -1.44
N GLY A 42 8.22 -7.10 -0.86
CA GLY A 42 8.13 -6.49 0.47
C GLY A 42 7.15 -5.32 0.53
N GLN A 43 7.08 -4.48 -0.51
CA GLN A 43 6.11 -3.38 -0.57
C GLN A 43 4.67 -3.90 -0.64
N LEU A 44 4.40 -4.88 -1.50
CA LEU A 44 3.07 -5.47 -1.61
C LEU A 44 2.63 -6.12 -0.29
N ALA A 45 3.52 -6.86 0.36
CA ALA A 45 3.23 -7.44 1.67
C ALA A 45 2.94 -6.39 2.74
N ALA A 46 3.67 -5.26 2.73
CA ALA A 46 3.41 -4.17 3.67
C ALA A 46 2.06 -3.48 3.42
N GLU A 47 1.64 -3.35 2.16
CA GLU A 47 0.32 -2.86 1.78
C GLU A 47 -0.79 -3.82 2.26
N ASP A 48 -0.61 -5.13 2.04
CA ASP A 48 -1.54 -6.18 2.50
C ASP A 48 -1.66 -6.21 4.03
N ASP A 49 -0.52 -6.16 4.74
CA ASP A 49 -0.46 -6.14 6.20
C ASP A 49 -1.14 -4.89 6.78
N PHE A 50 -0.93 -3.73 6.13
CA PHE A 50 -1.57 -2.48 6.52
C PHE A 50 -3.09 -2.56 6.35
N GLU A 51 -3.57 -3.12 5.24
CA GLU A 51 -5.00 -3.32 5.01
C GLU A 51 -5.62 -4.27 6.05
N ALA A 52 -4.93 -5.36 6.39
CA ALA A 52 -5.36 -6.29 7.42
C ALA A 52 -5.44 -5.63 8.81
N MET A 53 -4.41 -4.85 9.19
CA MET A 53 -4.38 -4.11 10.45
C MET A 53 -5.51 -3.07 10.51
N LEU A 54 -5.79 -2.38 9.40
CA LEU A 54 -6.87 -1.41 9.29
C LEU A 54 -8.23 -2.10 9.46
N ALA A 55 -8.46 -3.22 8.78
CA ALA A 55 -9.69 -3.99 8.89
C ALA A 55 -9.93 -4.49 10.34
N GLU A 56 -8.88 -5.00 11.01
CA GLU A 56 -8.97 -5.42 12.41
C GLU A 56 -9.30 -4.24 13.34
N SER A 57 -8.65 -3.08 13.13
CA SER A 57 -8.87 -1.89 13.94
C SER A 57 -10.28 -1.34 13.76
N LEU A 58 -10.80 -1.33 12.52
CA LEU A 58 -12.18 -0.97 12.22
C LEU A 58 -13.16 -1.94 12.91
N ALA A 59 -12.94 -3.25 12.79
CA ALA A 59 -13.79 -4.25 13.45
C ALA A 59 -13.88 -4.05 14.97
N LYS A 60 -12.79 -3.60 15.62
CA LYS A 60 -12.76 -3.31 17.06
C LYS A 60 -13.43 -1.99 17.44
N THR A 61 -13.55 -1.04 16.51
CA THR A 61 -14.00 0.34 16.79
C THR A 61 -15.38 0.69 16.24
N GLY A 62 -16.03 -0.24 15.53
CA GLY A 62 -17.40 -0.05 15.03
C GLY A 62 -17.75 -0.88 13.78
N GLY A 63 -16.76 -1.51 13.14
CA GLY A 63 -16.90 -2.20 11.87
C GLY A 63 -16.69 -1.27 10.67
N PRO A 64 -16.87 -1.78 9.44
CA PRO A 64 -16.94 -0.92 8.27
C PRO A 64 -18.13 0.07 8.40
N PRO A 65 -17.99 1.30 7.90
CA PRO A 65 -19.05 2.31 8.01
C PRO A 65 -20.33 1.83 7.31
N THR A 66 -21.45 2.05 7.98
CA THR A 66 -22.78 1.75 7.43
C THR A 66 -23.14 2.75 6.32
N ASP A 67 -24.07 2.38 5.46
CA ASP A 67 -24.54 3.26 4.37
C ASP A 67 -25.07 4.60 4.92
N ALA A 68 -25.72 4.60 6.08
CA ALA A 68 -26.22 5.80 6.74
C ALA A 68 -25.08 6.73 7.22
N GLU A 69 -23.98 6.16 7.72
CA GLU A 69 -22.79 6.92 8.13
C GLU A 69 -22.04 7.48 6.93
N LEU A 70 -21.95 6.72 5.83
CA LEU A 70 -21.37 7.19 4.58
C LEU A 70 -22.18 8.35 3.98
N GLU A 71 -23.51 8.27 4.01
CA GLU A 71 -24.40 9.34 3.55
C GLU A 71 -24.31 10.60 4.44
N ALA A 72 -24.18 10.44 5.76
CA ALA A 72 -23.93 11.54 6.68
C ALA A 72 -22.55 12.20 6.44
N ALA A 73 -21.50 11.40 6.24
CA ALA A 73 -20.16 11.89 5.93
C ALA A 73 -20.11 12.61 4.57
N ALA A 74 -20.80 12.08 3.55
CA ALA A 74 -20.89 12.71 2.23
C ALA A 74 -21.54 14.11 2.31
N ARG A 75 -22.62 14.25 3.09
CA ARG A 75 -23.28 15.56 3.34
C ARG A 75 -22.35 16.55 4.05
N LEU A 76 -21.64 16.10 5.08
CA LEU A 76 -20.66 16.93 5.79
C LEU A 76 -19.51 17.40 4.88
N LEU A 77 -18.96 16.51 4.06
CA LEU A 77 -17.90 16.82 3.10
C LEU A 77 -18.37 17.73 1.97
N ALA A 78 -19.65 17.64 1.59
CA ALA A 78 -20.29 18.54 0.63
C ALA A 78 -20.62 19.93 1.24
N GLY A 79 -20.40 20.14 2.55
CA GLY A 79 -20.62 21.40 3.23
C GLY A 79 -22.05 21.60 3.78
N GLU A 80 -22.87 20.54 3.79
CA GLU A 80 -24.20 20.55 4.38
C GLU A 80 -24.08 20.15 5.87
N ALA A 81 -23.71 21.11 6.71
CA ALA A 81 -23.58 20.89 8.15
C ALA A 81 -24.96 20.68 8.82
N LEU A 82 -25.00 19.74 9.77
CA LEU A 82 -26.13 19.31 10.61
C LEU A 82 -27.07 20.45 11.00
N ALA A 83 -28.23 20.49 10.36
CA ALA A 83 -29.41 21.20 10.83
C ALA A 83 -30.34 20.19 11.54
N ASP A 84 -29.87 19.51 12.59
CA ASP A 84 -30.77 18.94 13.61
C ASP A 84 -30.00 18.37 14.80
N GLU A 85 -29.72 19.21 15.79
CA GLU A 85 -29.77 18.83 17.21
C GLU A 85 -30.17 20.08 18.00
N ALA A 86 -31.46 20.41 17.95
CA ALA A 86 -32.11 21.30 18.91
C ALA A 86 -33.64 21.07 18.88
N ALA A 87 -34.09 19.94 19.45
CA ALA A 87 -35.45 19.79 19.97
C ALA A 87 -35.53 18.64 20.99
#